data_AF-A0A7R9J6M2-F1
#
_entry.id   AF-A0A7R9J6M2-F1
#
_cell.length_a   1.000
_cell.length_b   1.000
_cell.length_c   1.000
_cell.angle_alpha   90.00
_cell.angle_beta   90.00
_cell.angle_gamma   90.00
#
_symmetry.space_group_name_H-M   'P 1'
#
loop_
_entity.id
_entity.type
_entity.pdbx_description
1 polymer ?
#
loop_
_entity_poly.entity_id
_entity_poly.type
_entity_poly.pdbx_seq_one_letter_code
_entity_poly.pdbx_strand_id
1 'polypeptide(L)'
;MERVKTCQELNHDGTICEESRTLKILEELQTLYAERLKRIDDEAGGDGVQLKITTLESWVQDLIMQNAILVHTVELLEHEASERVLLLQKRLQESSKSALKYMTKVQDYDSQMQEATGEKIRSQSQEIVSIHVIGCLDADTSQLRFSETTNTHPSKTTTCHEMVESTQVRAATARGRKTVELSKEFKKGSNSSSSP
;
A
#
# COMPACT_ATOMS: atom_id res chain seq x y z
N MET A 1 -39.68 27.26 -2.15
CA MET A 1 -38.36 27.91 -2.23
C MET A 1 -37.42 27.11 -1.37
N GLU A 2 -36.56 26.33 -2.02
CA GLU A 2 -35.66 25.37 -1.39
C GLU A 2 -34.52 26.15 -0.70
N ARG A 3 -34.25 25.85 0.58
CA ARG A 3 -33.18 26.51 1.34
C ARG A 3 -31.84 26.07 0.74
N VAL A 4 -31.13 26.99 0.09
CA VAL A 4 -29.73 26.82 -0.28
C VAL A 4 -28.97 26.53 1.01
N LYS A 5 -28.43 25.31 1.12
CA LYS A 5 -27.52 24.93 2.20
C LYS A 5 -26.26 25.80 2.06
N THR A 6 -26.10 26.77 2.95
CA THR A 6 -24.83 27.50 3.11
C THR A 6 -23.76 26.52 3.54
N CYS A 7 -22.64 26.48 2.80
CA CYS A 7 -21.49 25.62 3.09
C CYS A 7 -21.07 25.75 4.55
N GLN A 8 -21.22 24.67 5.31
CA GLN A 8 -20.61 24.48 6.63
C GLN A 8 -19.63 23.33 6.50
N GLU A 9 -18.55 23.51 5.73
CA GLU A 9 -17.34 22.74 5.94
C GLU A 9 -16.42 23.57 6.84
N LEU A 10 -16.25 23.10 8.07
CA LEU A 10 -15.26 23.63 8.99
C LEU A 10 -13.88 23.25 8.42
N ASN A 11 -12.94 24.19 8.40
CA ASN A 11 -11.53 23.84 8.17
C ASN A 11 -11.09 22.79 9.23
N HIS A 12 -10.02 22.05 8.96
CA HIS A 12 -9.47 21.03 9.89
C HIS A 12 -9.18 21.55 11.31
N ASP A 13 -9.11 22.88 11.46
CA ASP A 13 -8.83 23.69 12.65
C ASP A 13 -10.08 24.41 13.23
N GLY A 14 -11.29 24.14 12.73
CA GLY A 14 -12.55 24.63 13.32
C GLY A 14 -12.82 26.12 13.10
N THR A 15 -12.07 26.78 12.23
CA THR A 15 -12.27 28.19 11.86
C THR A 15 -13.34 28.34 10.76
N ILE A 16 -14.10 29.45 10.83
CA ILE A 16 -15.14 29.80 9.87
C ILE A 16 -14.50 30.01 8.49
N CYS A 17 -15.05 29.34 7.47
CA CYS A 17 -14.59 29.43 6.08
C CYS A 17 -14.49 30.89 5.61
N GLU A 18 -13.36 31.25 5.00
CA GLU A 18 -13.07 32.61 4.50
C GLU A 18 -14.14 33.11 3.51
N GLU A 19 -14.81 32.19 2.81
CA GLU A 19 -15.99 32.42 1.97
C GLU A 19 -17.10 33.21 2.70
N SER A 20 -17.25 33.03 4.02
CA SER A 20 -18.24 33.79 4.81
C SER A 20 -17.96 35.30 4.85
N ARG A 21 -16.71 35.73 4.63
CA ARG A 21 -16.38 37.17 4.51
C ARG A 21 -16.71 37.70 3.12
N THR A 22 -16.41 36.92 2.08
CA THR A 22 -16.76 37.27 0.70
C THR A 22 -18.27 37.43 0.53
N LEU A 23 -19.08 36.56 1.15
CA LEU A 23 -20.53 36.68 1.16
C LEU A 23 -21.03 37.97 1.83
N LYS A 24 -20.39 38.41 2.92
CA LYS A 24 -20.74 39.69 3.58
C LYS A 24 -20.43 40.90 2.70
N ILE A 25 -19.32 40.88 1.97
CA ILE A 25 -18.97 41.97 1.05
C ILE A 25 -20.01 42.10 -0.07
N LEU A 26 -20.60 40.99 -0.53
CA LEU A 26 -21.68 41.00 -1.51
C LEU A 26 -22.98 41.61 -0.95
N GLU A 27 -23.32 41.30 0.31
CA GLU A 27 -24.47 41.92 1.00
C GLU A 27 -24.27 43.44 1.18
N GLU A 28 -23.06 43.87 1.52
CA GLU A 28 -22.68 45.28 1.63
C GLU A 28 -22.76 46.00 0.28
N LEU A 29 -22.24 45.38 -0.80
CA LEU A 29 -22.35 45.91 -2.17
C LEU A 29 -23.82 46.07 -2.60
N GLN A 30 -24.65 45.05 -2.34
CA GLN A 30 -26.08 45.11 -2.64
C GLN A 30 -26.76 46.28 -1.91
N THR A 31 -26.41 46.48 -0.65
CA THR A 31 -26.94 47.58 0.17
C THR A 31 -26.52 48.94 -0.39
N LEU A 32 -25.24 49.10 -0.75
CA LEU A 32 -24.71 50.34 -1.33
C LEU A 32 -25.37 50.69 -2.67
N TYR A 33 -25.61 49.70 -3.52
CA TYR A 33 -26.34 49.88 -4.78
C TYR A 33 -27.79 50.31 -4.53
N ALA A 34 -28.49 49.66 -3.61
CA ALA A 34 -29.87 50.02 -3.26
C ALA A 34 -29.96 51.44 -2.69
N GLU A 35 -29.04 51.82 -1.79
CA GLU A 35 -28.97 53.16 -1.22
C GLU A 35 -28.67 54.23 -2.26
N ARG A 36 -27.75 53.96 -3.20
CA ARG A 36 -27.43 54.91 -4.26
C ARG A 36 -28.59 55.13 -5.21
N LEU A 37 -29.35 54.07 -5.53
CA LEU A 37 -30.55 54.18 -6.36
C LEU A 37 -31.64 54.99 -5.65
N LYS A 38 -31.83 54.75 -4.36
CA LYS A 38 -32.77 55.49 -3.51
C LYS A 38 -32.43 56.97 -3.44
N ARG A 39 -31.16 57.35 -3.30
CA ARG A 39 -30.72 58.76 -3.34
C ARG A 39 -31.05 59.43 -4.67
N ILE A 40 -30.85 58.73 -5.80
CA ILE A 40 -31.22 59.25 -7.13
C ILE A 40 -32.74 59.46 -7.23
N ASP A 41 -33.54 58.53 -6.70
CA ASP A 41 -35.01 58.65 -6.69
C ASP A 41 -35.49 59.80 -5.78
N ASP A 42 -34.82 60.02 -4.64
CA ASP A 42 -35.19 61.04 -3.65
C ASP A 42 -34.75 62.47 -4.07
N GLU A 43 -33.64 62.61 -4.82
CA GLU A 43 -33.00 63.91 -5.10
C GLU A 43 -33.24 64.46 -6.52
N ALA A 44 -33.48 63.62 -7.53
CA ALA A 44 -33.27 64.02 -8.93
C ALA A 44 -34.51 64.41 -9.75
N GLY A 45 -35.74 64.32 -9.22
CA GLY A 45 -36.95 64.74 -9.95
C GLY A 45 -37.06 64.14 -11.37
N GLY A 46 -37.55 64.90 -12.35
CA GLY A 46 -37.75 64.43 -13.74
C GLY A 46 -36.48 64.04 -14.51
N ASP A 47 -35.31 64.53 -14.10
CA ASP A 47 -33.99 64.21 -14.72
C ASP A 47 -33.33 62.98 -14.07
N GLY A 48 -33.90 62.48 -12.96
CA GLY A 48 -33.41 61.31 -12.22
C GLY A 48 -33.47 60.01 -13.00
N VAL A 49 -34.39 59.91 -13.97
CA VAL A 49 -34.53 58.70 -14.81
C VAL A 49 -33.29 58.49 -15.68
N GLN A 50 -32.75 59.54 -16.29
CA GLN A 50 -31.55 59.42 -17.13
C GLN A 50 -30.32 59.07 -16.29
N LEU A 51 -30.15 59.71 -15.13
CA LEU A 51 -29.07 59.40 -14.20
C LEU A 51 -29.15 57.96 -13.67
N LYS A 52 -30.36 57.46 -13.44
CA LYS A 52 -30.64 56.08 -13.02
C LYS A 52 -30.25 55.07 -14.09
N ILE A 53 -30.63 55.32 -15.35
CA ILE A 53 -30.28 54.47 -16.49
C ILE A 53 -28.75 54.39 -16.63
N THR A 54 -28.06 55.53 -16.69
CA THR A 54 -26.58 55.57 -16.81
C THR A 54 -25.89 54.85 -15.64
N THR A 55 -26.42 55.00 -14.43
CA THR A 55 -25.89 54.33 -13.23
C THR A 55 -26.07 52.82 -13.31
N LEU A 56 -27.25 52.34 -13.73
CA LEU A 56 -27.54 50.91 -13.88
C LEU A 56 -26.72 50.29 -15.02
N GLU A 57 -26.55 50.99 -16.15
CA GLU A 57 -25.68 50.54 -17.25
C GLU A 57 -24.24 50.33 -16.79
N SER A 58 -23.69 51.25 -15.99
CA SER A 58 -22.36 51.09 -15.40
C SER A 58 -22.27 49.86 -14.50
N TRP A 59 -23.26 49.61 -13.66
CA TRP A 59 -23.25 48.45 -12.76
C TRP A 59 -23.41 47.14 -13.51
N VAL A 60 -24.24 47.10 -14.56
CA VAL A 60 -24.36 45.93 -15.44
C VAL A 60 -23.00 45.64 -16.09
N GLN A 61 -22.29 46.67 -16.55
CA GLN A 61 -20.96 46.49 -17.13
C GLN A 61 -19.94 45.96 -16.11
N ASP A 62 -19.96 46.47 -14.88
CA ASP A 62 -19.09 45.99 -13.80
C ASP A 62 -19.39 44.53 -13.45
N LEU A 63 -20.67 44.14 -13.39
CA LEU A 63 -21.09 42.76 -13.14
C LEU A 63 -20.67 41.82 -14.26
N ILE A 64 -20.78 42.24 -15.52
CA ILE A 64 -20.29 41.47 -16.67
C ILE A 64 -18.78 41.24 -16.56
N MET A 65 -18.01 42.27 -16.21
CA MET A 65 -16.56 42.17 -16.05
C MET A 65 -16.17 41.25 -14.91
N GLN A 66 -16.83 41.38 -13.74
CA GLN A 66 -16.58 40.51 -12.59
C GLN A 66 -16.89 39.05 -12.92
N ASN A 67 -18.01 38.79 -13.60
CA ASN A 67 -18.37 37.43 -14.03
C ASN A 67 -17.35 36.86 -15.01
N ALA A 68 -16.84 37.66 -15.96
CA ALA A 68 -15.80 37.22 -16.88
C ALA A 68 -14.49 36.85 -16.14
N ILE A 69 -14.09 37.66 -15.15
CA ILE A 69 -12.91 37.38 -14.32
C ILE A 69 -13.12 36.13 -13.46
N LEU A 70 -14.30 35.96 -12.87
CA LEU A 70 -14.65 34.78 -12.07
C LEU A 70 -14.59 33.51 -12.91
N VAL A 71 -15.23 33.49 -14.07
CA VAL A 71 -15.17 32.34 -15.00
C VAL A 71 -13.73 32.02 -15.37
N HIS A 72 -12.95 33.02 -15.77
CA HIS A 72 -11.55 32.82 -16.13
C HIS A 72 -10.72 32.28 -14.96
N THR A 73 -10.96 32.77 -13.74
CA THR A 73 -10.26 32.31 -12.54
C THR A 73 -10.63 30.86 -12.22
N VAL A 74 -11.90 30.49 -12.34
CA VAL A 74 -12.37 29.11 -12.16
C VAL A 74 -11.73 28.19 -13.19
N GLU A 75 -11.69 28.59 -14.46
CA GLU A 75 -11.02 27.82 -15.53
C GLU A 75 -9.53 27.57 -15.22
N LEU A 76 -8.81 28.59 -14.71
CA LEU A 76 -7.42 28.45 -14.31
C LEU A 76 -7.25 27.48 -13.12
N LEU A 77 -8.14 27.56 -12.13
CA LEU A 77 -8.13 26.65 -10.98
C LEU A 77 -8.43 25.21 -11.39
N GLU A 78 -9.41 25.00 -12.27
CA GLU A 78 -9.76 23.70 -12.83
C GLU A 78 -8.58 23.10 -13.63
N HIS A 79 -7.90 23.92 -14.43
CA HIS A 79 -6.72 23.51 -15.17
C HIS A 79 -5.58 23.08 -14.23
N GLU A 80 -5.21 23.92 -13.26
CA GLU A 80 -4.15 23.63 -12.29
C GLU A 80 -4.47 22.37 -11.46
N ALA A 81 -5.72 22.22 -11.00
CA ALA A 81 -6.14 21.03 -10.28
C ALA A 81 -6.01 19.77 -11.14
N SER A 82 -6.42 19.85 -12.41
CA SER A 82 -6.30 18.75 -13.37
C SER A 82 -4.85 18.36 -13.63
N GLU A 83 -3.96 19.33 -13.81
CA GLU A 83 -2.52 19.08 -13.98
C GLU A 83 -1.90 18.42 -12.75
N ARG A 84 -2.26 18.87 -11.55
CA ARG A 84 -1.79 18.25 -10.30
C ARG A 84 -2.24 16.79 -10.17
N VAL A 85 -3.49 16.49 -10.49
CA VAL A 85 -4.01 15.12 -10.48
C VAL A 85 -3.27 14.24 -11.47
N LEU A 86 -3.05 14.73 -12.70
CA LEU A 86 -2.32 14.01 -13.73
C LEU A 86 -0.87 13.72 -13.30
N LEU A 87 -0.19 14.70 -12.71
CA LEU A 87 1.16 14.53 -12.18
C LEU A 87 1.22 13.48 -11.07
N LEU A 88 0.27 13.52 -10.13
CA LEU A 88 0.19 12.55 -9.05
C LEU A 88 -0.09 11.14 -9.58
N GLN A 89 -0.99 11.00 -10.55
CA GLN A 89 -1.27 9.73 -11.21
C GLN A 89 -0.01 9.15 -11.88
N LYS A 90 0.75 9.99 -12.59
CA LYS A 90 2.02 9.58 -13.22
C LYS A 90 3.03 9.09 -12.18
N ARG A 91 3.24 9.84 -11.09
CA ARG A 91 4.15 9.46 -10.00
C ARG A 91 3.72 8.17 -9.33
N LEU A 92 2.42 7.97 -9.12
CA LEU A 92 1.88 6.74 -8.55
C LEU A 92 2.14 5.54 -9.45
N GLN A 93 1.93 5.68 -10.77
CA GLN A 93 2.24 4.63 -11.74
C GLN A 93 3.74 4.29 -11.78
N GLU A 94 4.62 5.29 -11.77
CA GLU A 94 6.07 5.09 -11.73
C GLU A 94 6.52 4.39 -10.44
N SER A 95 5.96 4.79 -9.30
CA SER A 95 6.20 4.17 -8.00
C SER A 95 5.73 2.71 -7.97
N SER A 96 4.51 2.45 -8.43
CA SER A 96 3.93 1.10 -8.53
C SER A 96 4.78 0.19 -9.42
N LYS A 97 5.19 0.68 -10.59
CA LYS A 97 6.09 -0.05 -11.51
C LYS A 97 7.43 -0.37 -10.86
N SER A 98 7.99 0.56 -10.11
CA SER A 98 9.25 0.38 -9.40
C SER A 98 9.09 -0.67 -8.29
N ALA A 99 8.04 -0.56 -7.48
CA ALA A 99 7.72 -1.53 -6.43
C ALA A 99 7.56 -2.95 -7.00
N LEU A 100 6.81 -3.09 -8.10
CA LEU A 100 6.65 -4.37 -8.79
C LEU A 100 8.01 -4.94 -9.23
N LYS A 101 8.87 -4.11 -9.84
CA LYS A 101 10.21 -4.52 -10.26
C LYS A 101 11.07 -4.99 -9.09
N TYR A 102 11.02 -4.31 -7.94
CA TYR A 102 11.73 -4.76 -6.75
C TYR A 102 11.17 -6.06 -6.19
N MET A 103 9.85 -6.20 -6.17
CA MET A 103 9.17 -7.41 -5.68
C MET A 103 9.53 -8.64 -6.53
N THR A 104 9.55 -8.51 -7.86
CA THR A 104 10.02 -9.58 -8.76
C THR A 104 11.47 -9.96 -8.49
N LYS A 105 12.37 -8.97 -8.34
CA LYS A 105 13.78 -9.27 -8.00
C LYS A 105 13.93 -10.00 -6.68
N VAL A 106 13.15 -9.63 -5.66
CA VAL A 106 13.16 -10.31 -4.37
C VAL A 106 12.70 -11.76 -4.50
N GLN A 107 11.66 -12.03 -5.29
CA GLN A 107 11.21 -13.39 -5.60
C GLN A 107 12.28 -14.21 -6.35
N ASP A 108 12.97 -13.59 -7.30
CA ASP A 108 14.05 -14.23 -8.06
C ASP A 108 15.23 -14.59 -7.14
N TYR A 109 15.61 -13.68 -6.23
CA TYR A 109 16.68 -13.93 -5.26
C TYR A 109 16.28 -15.00 -4.23
N ASP A 110 15.03 -15.00 -3.78
CA ASP A 110 14.53 -16.03 -2.85
C ASP A 110 14.52 -17.42 -3.51
N SER A 111 14.11 -17.50 -4.78
CA SER A 111 14.14 -18.74 -5.56
C SER A 111 15.56 -19.27 -5.74
N GLN A 112 16.52 -18.41 -6.10
CA GLN A 112 17.94 -18.79 -6.22
C GLN A 112 18.53 -19.25 -4.88
N MET A 113 18.15 -18.60 -3.78
CA MET A 113 18.60 -18.99 -2.43
C MET A 113 18.04 -20.36 -2.03
N GLN A 114 16.76 -20.64 -2.33
CA GLN A 114 16.15 -21.94 -2.07
C GLN A 114 16.81 -23.05 -2.90
N GLU A 115 17.14 -22.78 -4.15
CA GLU A 115 17.86 -23.73 -5.01
C GLU A 115 19.26 -24.03 -4.46
N ALA A 116 20.06 -22.99 -4.19
CA ALA A 116 21.42 -23.14 -3.67
C ALA A 116 21.45 -23.86 -2.30
N THR A 117 20.48 -23.58 -1.42
CA THR A 117 20.37 -24.29 -0.14
C THR A 117 19.94 -25.74 -0.32
N GLY A 118 19.03 -26.03 -1.26
CA GLY A 118 18.64 -27.39 -1.63
C GLY A 118 19.81 -28.21 -2.18
N GLU A 119 20.59 -27.65 -3.10
CA GLU A 119 21.79 -28.29 -3.65
C GLU A 119 22.84 -28.59 -2.57
N LYS A 120 23.09 -27.63 -1.66
CA LYS A 120 24.03 -27.82 -0.56
C LYS A 120 23.61 -28.95 0.38
N ILE A 121 22.33 -29.03 0.71
CA ILE A 121 21.77 -30.11 1.54
C ILE A 121 21.90 -31.46 0.82
N ARG A 122 21.64 -31.50 -0.49
CA ARG A 122 21.76 -32.72 -1.30
C ARG A 122 23.21 -33.22 -1.36
N SER A 123 24.16 -32.32 -1.56
CA SER A 123 25.59 -32.64 -1.57
C SER A 123 26.07 -33.18 -0.23
N GLN A 124 25.71 -32.53 0.89
CA GLN A 124 26.06 -33.03 2.23
C GLN A 124 25.43 -34.40 2.52
N SER A 125 24.19 -34.62 2.07
CA SER A 125 23.52 -35.90 2.25
C SER A 125 24.24 -37.03 1.52
N GLN A 126 24.72 -36.78 0.29
CA GLN A 126 25.51 -37.76 -0.46
C GLN A 126 26.84 -38.07 0.21
N GLU A 127 27.51 -37.06 0.77
CA GLU A 127 28.76 -37.23 1.51
C GLU A 127 28.57 -38.08 2.77
N ILE A 128 27.52 -37.83 3.56
CA ILE A 128 27.15 -38.62 4.73
C ILE A 128 26.86 -40.08 4.35
N VAL A 129 26.11 -40.31 3.28
CA VAL A 129 25.81 -41.66 2.79
C VAL A 129 27.10 -42.37 2.38
N SER A 130 28.01 -41.69 1.67
CA SER A 130 29.28 -42.27 1.23
C SER A 130 30.18 -42.65 2.41
N ILE A 131 30.29 -41.79 3.43
CA ILE A 131 31.03 -42.10 4.67
C ILE A 131 30.42 -43.30 5.39
N HIS A 132 29.08 -43.37 5.46
CA HIS A 132 28.39 -44.48 6.12
C HIS A 132 28.62 -45.81 5.39
N VAL A 133 28.58 -45.82 4.06
CA VAL A 133 28.85 -47.03 3.25
C VAL A 133 30.29 -47.51 3.44
N ILE A 134 31.28 -46.60 3.46
CA ILE A 134 32.68 -46.95 3.73
C ILE A 134 32.84 -47.55 5.13
N GLY A 135 32.24 -46.92 6.15
CA GLY A 135 32.28 -47.44 7.53
C GLY A 135 31.64 -48.82 7.69
N CYS A 136 30.60 -49.14 6.92
CA CYS A 136 30.00 -50.48 6.91
C CYS A 136 30.91 -51.52 6.23
N LEU A 137 31.58 -51.16 5.13
CA LEU A 137 32.54 -52.04 4.45
C LEU A 137 33.77 -52.36 5.32
N ASP A 138 34.26 -51.37 6.08
CA ASP A 138 35.37 -51.57 7.02
C ASP A 138 34.98 -52.46 8.22
N ALA A 139 33.72 -52.40 8.66
CA ALA A 139 33.18 -53.28 9.70
C ALA A 139 33.04 -54.74 9.21
N ASP A 140 32.62 -54.95 7.96
CA ASP A 140 32.54 -56.28 7.34
C ASP A 140 33.94 -56.87 7.06
N THR A 141 34.91 -56.03 6.70
CA THR A 141 36.33 -56.43 6.50
C THR A 141 37.00 -56.81 7.84
N SER A 142 36.58 -56.18 8.94
CA SER A 142 37.06 -56.50 10.29
C SER A 142 36.47 -57.80 10.85
N GLN A 143 35.26 -58.19 10.43
CA GLN A 143 34.70 -59.52 10.75
C GLN A 143 35.38 -60.65 9.96
N LEU A 144 35.88 -60.39 8.76
CA LEU A 144 36.66 -61.37 7.96
C LEU A 144 38.10 -61.58 8.45
N ARG A 145 38.58 -60.78 9.43
CA ARG A 145 39.93 -60.91 10.00
C ARG A 145 40.00 -61.55 11.38
N PHE A 146 38.86 -61.90 11.97
CA PHE A 146 38.79 -62.60 13.25
C PHE A 146 37.76 -63.74 13.18
N SER A 147 38.14 -64.83 12.51
CA SER A 147 37.49 -66.13 12.65
C SER A 147 38.54 -67.22 12.77
N GLU A 148 39.34 -67.14 13.83
CA GLU A 148 39.99 -68.30 14.43
C GLU A 148 39.96 -68.09 15.95
N THR A 149 38.93 -68.63 16.61
CA THR A 149 39.00 -69.46 17.84
C THR A 149 37.64 -69.50 18.55
N THR A 150 37.09 -70.71 18.59
CA THR A 150 36.27 -71.33 19.67
C THR A 150 35.04 -70.61 20.25
N ASN A 151 33.87 -71.15 19.89
CA ASN A 151 32.82 -71.68 20.78
C ASN A 151 32.38 -70.84 22.01
N THR A 152 31.18 -70.22 21.95
CA THR A 152 29.94 -70.54 22.72
C THR A 152 29.01 -69.33 22.94
N HIS A 153 27.71 -69.61 22.77
CA HIS A 153 26.49 -68.85 23.11
C HIS A 153 26.04 -67.61 22.28
N PRO A 154 24.76 -67.57 21.83
CA PRO A 154 24.23 -66.51 20.99
C PRO A 154 23.58 -65.41 21.84
N SER A 155 24.14 -64.20 21.81
CA SER A 155 23.43 -62.99 22.23
C SER A 155 23.32 -62.04 21.05
N LYS A 156 22.13 -62.04 20.44
CA LYS A 156 21.49 -60.99 19.62
C LYS A 156 22.45 -60.13 18.79
N THR A 157 22.84 -60.64 17.62
CA THR A 157 23.34 -59.84 16.52
C THR A 157 22.15 -59.10 15.88
N THR A 158 21.90 -57.86 16.30
CA THR A 158 21.01 -56.96 15.56
C THR A 158 21.72 -56.62 14.24
N THR A 159 21.26 -57.24 13.15
CA THR A 159 21.82 -57.04 11.81
C THR A 159 21.64 -55.58 11.38
N CYS A 160 22.67 -54.99 10.75
CA CYS A 160 22.70 -53.58 10.32
C CYS A 160 21.43 -53.12 9.57
N HIS A 161 20.70 -54.04 8.94
CA HIS A 161 19.44 -53.78 8.26
C HIS A 161 18.32 -53.24 9.18
N GLU A 162 18.22 -53.70 10.43
CA GLU A 162 17.17 -53.25 11.38
C GLU A 162 17.44 -51.84 11.95
N MET A 163 18.72 -51.44 12.02
CA MET A 163 19.09 -50.08 12.43
C MET A 163 18.80 -49.04 11.33
N VAL A 164 18.83 -49.44 10.05
CA VAL A 164 18.50 -48.56 8.91
C VAL A 164 17.04 -48.12 8.94
N GLU A 165 16.10 -49.03 9.21
CA GLU A 165 14.67 -48.68 9.28
C GLU A 165 14.33 -47.79 10.47
N SER A 166 14.90 -48.07 11.65
CA SER A 166 14.65 -47.26 12.86
C SER A 166 15.16 -45.82 12.73
N THR A 167 16.26 -45.62 12.00
CA THR A 167 16.86 -44.29 11.78
C THR A 167 16.10 -43.50 10.71
N GLN A 168 15.63 -44.15 9.64
CA GLN A 168 14.79 -43.51 8.61
C GLN A 168 13.42 -43.10 9.17
N VAL A 169 12.78 -43.93 10.00
CA VAL A 169 11.48 -43.62 10.63
C VAL A 169 11.59 -42.45 11.61
N ARG A 170 12.68 -42.35 12.38
CA ARG A 170 12.94 -41.21 13.27
C ARG A 170 13.21 -39.90 12.51
N ALA A 171 13.93 -39.96 11.39
CA ALA A 171 14.20 -38.79 10.56
C ALA A 171 12.94 -38.28 9.82
N ALA A 172 12.05 -39.19 9.38
CA ALA A 172 10.77 -38.82 8.76
C ALA A 172 9.80 -38.15 9.76
N THR A 173 9.75 -38.67 11.00
CA THR A 173 8.88 -38.12 12.06
C THR A 173 9.32 -36.73 12.51
N ALA A 174 10.64 -36.46 12.53
CA ALA A 174 11.18 -35.12 12.86
C ALA A 174 10.91 -34.09 11.75
N ARG A 175 10.97 -34.49 10.47
CA ARG A 175 10.64 -33.61 9.32
C ARG A 175 9.15 -33.27 9.26
N GLY A 176 8.27 -34.21 9.62
CA GLY A 176 6.83 -33.98 9.70
C GLY A 176 6.43 -32.98 10.80
N ARG A 177 7.12 -32.96 11.95
CA ARG A 177 6.85 -31.97 13.01
C ARG A 177 7.28 -30.55 12.62
N LYS A 178 8.45 -30.42 11.98
CA LYS A 178 9.02 -29.10 11.64
C LYS A 178 8.24 -28.36 10.54
N THR A 179 7.67 -29.10 9.59
CA THR A 179 6.80 -28.55 8.53
C THR A 179 5.43 -28.11 9.05
N VAL A 180 4.89 -28.79 10.06
CA VAL A 180 3.63 -28.40 10.73
C VAL A 180 3.81 -27.16 11.62
N GLU A 181 4.97 -26.98 12.26
CA GLU A 181 5.27 -25.76 13.04
C GLU A 181 5.43 -24.53 12.15
N LEU A 182 6.18 -24.64 11.06
CA LEU A 182 6.37 -23.53 10.11
C LEU A 182 5.04 -23.09 9.46
N SER A 183 4.13 -24.03 9.21
CA SER A 183 2.79 -23.73 8.69
C SER A 183 1.90 -23.03 9.71
N LYS A 184 2.12 -23.24 11.02
CA LYS A 184 1.38 -22.54 12.10
C LYS A 184 1.91 -21.12 12.34
N GLU A 185 3.21 -20.89 12.18
CA GLU A 185 3.78 -19.55 12.30
C GLU A 185 3.39 -18.64 11.12
N PHE A 186 3.36 -19.19 9.90
CA PHE A 186 2.96 -18.42 8.71
C PHE A 186 1.49 -17.98 8.75
N LYS A 187 0.61 -18.77 9.38
CA LYS A 187 -0.82 -18.45 9.57
C LYS A 187 -1.08 -17.46 10.71
N LYS A 188 -0.10 -17.23 11.61
CA LYS A 188 -0.23 -16.29 12.73
C LYS A 188 0.22 -14.88 12.35
N GLY A 189 1.12 -14.75 11.38
CA GLY A 189 1.58 -13.46 10.84
C GLY A 189 0.64 -12.79 9.84
N SER A 190 -0.38 -13.50 9.34
CA SER A 190 -1.32 -13.01 8.32
C SER A 190 -2.61 -12.41 8.88
N ASN A 191 -2.81 -12.42 10.21
CA ASN A 191 -4.04 -11.95 10.87
C ASN A 191 -3.89 -10.62 11.64
N SER A 192 -2.78 -9.90 11.53
CA SER A 192 -2.53 -8.65 12.30
C SER A 192 -2.50 -7.37 11.48
N SER A 193 -2.95 -7.36 10.23
CA SER A 193 -3.08 -6.14 9.42
C SER A 193 -4.46 -6.05 8.77
N SER A 194 -5.51 -6.03 9.58
CA SER A 194 -6.82 -5.57 9.12
C SER A 194 -7.63 -5.04 10.31
N SER A 195 -8.01 -3.76 10.18
CA SER A 195 -9.08 -3.03 10.87
C SER A 195 -8.59 -1.95 11.84
N PRO A 196 -9.39 -0.89 12.01
CA PRO A 196 -9.93 0.00 10.98
C PRO A 196 -9.39 1.43 11.12
#